data_AF-A0A7W3INZ5-F1
#
_entry.id   AF-A0A7W3INZ5-F1
#
_cell.length_a   1.000
_cell.length_b   1.000
_cell.length_c   1.000
_cell.angle_alpha   90.00
_cell.angle_beta   90.00
_cell.angle_gamma   90.00
#
_symmetry.space_group_name_H-M   'P 1'
#
loop_
_entity.id
_entity.type
_entity.pdbx_description
1 polymer ?
#
loop_
_entity_poly.entity_id
_entity_poly.type
_entity_poly.pdbx_seq_one_letter_code
_entity_poly.pdbx_strand_id
1 'polypeptide(L)'
;MSSTTPTAGSPALRTRRAGSGFRPHGWLDRVFEIGIVLKGLNGLSELVGGLLLLLVSPERIKGWVRQLTQGELSEDPHDFIATHLLHTTDKLNGSAVEFGAAYLLIHGVVKIVLVVALLRNKIWAYPWMIGVLGAFIVYQVYKITLQPSAGLIALTVFDALIVALTVREWRVQRRDRAARSETTDEPAAPTVGAGDRPAG
;
A
#
# COMPACT_ATOMS: atom_id res chain seq x y z
N MET A 1 0.18 -5.07 -71.29
CA MET A 1 -0.51 -4.08 -70.42
C MET A 1 0.14 -4.17 -69.05
N SER A 2 0.96 -3.18 -68.72
CA SER A 2 1.72 -3.12 -67.47
C SER A 2 0.86 -2.44 -66.42
N SER A 3 0.53 -3.13 -65.33
CA SER A 3 -0.09 -2.52 -64.15
C SER A 3 0.79 -2.77 -62.92
N THR A 4 1.41 -1.66 -62.53
CA THR A 4 2.23 -1.36 -61.37
C THR A 4 1.65 -1.82 -60.03
N THR A 5 2.52 -2.39 -59.22
CA THR A 5 2.40 -2.55 -57.76
C THR A 5 2.32 -1.18 -57.06
N PRO A 6 1.44 -0.99 -56.06
CA PRO A 6 1.62 0.03 -55.04
C PRO A 6 2.18 -0.59 -53.76
N THR A 7 3.29 -0.02 -53.33
CA THR A 7 4.09 -0.28 -52.13
C THR A 7 3.40 0.20 -50.85
N ALA A 8 3.77 -0.43 -49.73
CA ALA A 8 3.90 0.14 -48.39
C ALA A 8 2.63 0.67 -47.69
N GLY A 9 2.03 -0.19 -46.87
CA GLY A 9 1.32 0.22 -45.66
C GLY A 9 2.16 -0.11 -44.43
N SER A 10 2.97 0.83 -43.95
CA SER A 10 3.59 0.74 -42.62
C SER A 10 2.50 0.84 -41.56
N PRO A 11 2.26 -0.17 -40.71
CA PRO A 11 1.34 0.00 -39.60
C PRO A 11 2.08 0.72 -38.49
N ALA A 12 1.68 1.98 -38.31
CA ALA A 12 1.53 2.69 -37.05
C ALA A 12 2.49 2.28 -35.91
N LEU A 13 3.39 3.21 -35.58
CA LEU A 13 3.98 3.36 -34.26
C LEU A 13 2.94 2.99 -33.18
N ARG A 14 3.11 1.82 -32.56
CA ARG A 14 2.36 1.44 -31.35
C ARG A 14 2.72 2.45 -30.30
N THR A 15 1.85 3.45 -30.14
CA THR A 15 1.88 4.39 -29.03
C THR A 15 1.88 3.55 -27.76
N ARG A 16 3.04 3.47 -27.12
CA ARG A 16 3.23 2.78 -25.85
C ARG A 16 2.34 3.48 -24.84
N ARG A 17 1.13 2.96 -24.63
CA ARG A 17 0.11 3.54 -23.75
C ARG A 17 0.72 3.62 -22.35
N ALA A 18 1.13 4.83 -21.98
CA ALA A 18 1.64 5.12 -20.65
C ALA A 18 0.49 4.96 -19.64
N GLY A 19 0.71 4.13 -18.62
CA GLY A 19 -0.14 4.01 -17.43
C GLY A 19 -1.19 2.90 -17.47
N SER A 20 -0.78 1.64 -17.27
CA SER A 20 -1.68 0.57 -16.81
C SER A 20 -1.93 0.71 -15.30
N GLY A 21 -2.59 1.81 -14.90
CA GLY A 21 -3.10 1.95 -13.53
C GLY A 21 -4.12 0.85 -13.22
N PHE A 22 -4.33 0.56 -11.94
CA PHE A 22 -5.39 -0.33 -11.48
C PHE A 22 -6.73 0.11 -12.09
N ARG A 23 -7.46 -0.83 -12.70
CA ARG A 23 -8.78 -0.60 -13.28
C ARG A 23 -9.73 -1.60 -12.64
N PRO A 24 -10.56 -1.19 -11.65
CA PRO A 24 -11.49 -2.11 -11.01
C PRO A 24 -12.51 -2.59 -12.05
N HIS A 25 -12.57 -3.89 -12.28
CA HIS A 25 -13.53 -4.50 -13.21
C HIS A 25 -14.68 -5.21 -12.48
N GLY A 26 -14.60 -5.34 -11.14
CA GLY A 26 -15.67 -5.85 -10.27
C GLY A 26 -15.76 -5.19 -8.88
N TRP A 27 -16.77 -5.58 -8.09
CA TRP A 27 -17.04 -4.98 -6.77
C TRP A 27 -15.89 -5.19 -5.77
N LEU A 28 -15.30 -6.40 -5.76
CA LEU A 28 -14.16 -6.73 -4.90
C LEU A 28 -12.92 -5.89 -5.22
N ASP A 29 -12.73 -5.55 -6.49
CA ASP A 29 -11.60 -4.76 -6.95
C ASP A 29 -11.74 -3.32 -6.46
N ARG A 30 -12.98 -2.79 -6.46
CA ARG A 30 -13.28 -1.47 -5.91
C ARG A 30 -13.15 -1.44 -4.38
N VAL A 31 -13.59 -2.47 -3.67
CA VAL A 31 -13.37 -2.59 -2.21
C VAL A 31 -11.88 -2.66 -1.89
N PHE A 32 -11.12 -3.42 -2.67
CA PHE A 32 -9.67 -3.48 -2.55
C PHE A 32 -9.03 -2.11 -2.79
N GLU A 33 -9.39 -1.42 -3.86
CA GLU A 33 -8.88 -0.08 -4.17
C GLU A 33 -9.16 0.91 -3.03
N ILE A 34 -10.41 0.98 -2.55
CA ILE A 34 -10.79 1.84 -1.43
C ILE A 34 -9.96 1.47 -0.20
N GLY A 35 -9.83 0.18 0.10
CA GLY A 35 -9.05 -0.30 1.24
C GLY A 35 -7.56 0.08 1.17
N ILE A 36 -6.97 -0.01 -0.02
CA ILE A 36 -5.58 0.39 -0.28
C ILE A 36 -5.41 1.92 -0.21
N VAL A 37 -6.38 2.69 -0.68
CA VAL A 37 -6.37 4.16 -0.54
C VAL A 37 -6.48 4.56 0.93
N LEU A 38 -7.35 3.93 1.72
CA LEU A 38 -7.44 4.15 3.17
C LEU A 38 -6.12 3.84 3.88
N LYS A 39 -5.45 2.74 3.50
CA LYS A 39 -4.08 2.43 3.95
C LYS A 39 -3.07 3.53 3.58
N GLY A 40 -3.20 4.09 2.39
CA GLY A 40 -2.40 5.22 1.92
C GLY A 40 -2.61 6.48 2.74
N LEU A 41 -3.87 6.81 3.05
CA LEU A 41 -4.23 7.94 3.91
C LEU A 41 -3.66 7.75 5.32
N ASN A 42 -3.74 6.54 5.89
CA ASN A 42 -3.09 6.26 7.16
C ASN A 42 -1.57 6.49 7.10
N GLY A 43 -0.89 5.99 6.06
CA GLY A 43 0.55 6.24 5.88
C GLY A 43 0.89 7.72 5.69
N LEU A 44 0.01 8.50 5.05
CA LEU A 44 0.16 9.94 4.93
C LEU A 44 0.02 10.65 6.28
N SER A 45 -0.98 10.27 7.09
CA SER A 45 -1.14 10.79 8.45
C SER A 45 0.08 10.49 9.32
N GLU A 46 0.66 9.30 9.20
CA GLU A 46 1.90 8.95 9.89
C GLU A 46 3.10 9.78 9.43
N LEU A 47 3.21 10.03 8.12
CA LEU A 47 4.27 10.87 7.58
C LEU A 47 4.15 12.31 8.10
N VAL A 48 2.95 12.88 8.05
CA VAL A 48 2.67 14.22 8.58
C VAL A 48 2.92 14.25 10.08
N GLY A 49 2.45 13.26 10.83
CA GLY A 49 2.68 13.15 12.27
C GLY A 49 4.16 13.06 12.62
N GLY A 50 4.94 12.27 11.89
CA GLY A 50 6.39 12.15 12.05
C GLY A 50 7.13 13.45 11.74
N LEU A 51 6.75 14.15 10.66
CA LEU A 51 7.31 15.47 10.31
C LEU A 51 6.98 16.51 11.39
N LEU A 52 5.73 16.54 11.86
CA LEU A 52 5.33 17.43 12.94
C LEU A 52 6.10 17.11 14.22
N LEU A 53 6.32 15.84 14.55
CA LEU A 53 7.10 15.43 15.71
C LEU A 53 8.54 15.97 15.68
N LEU A 54 9.18 16.03 14.49
CA LEU A 54 10.50 16.63 14.33
C LEU A 54 10.53 18.15 14.62
N LEU A 55 9.39 18.83 14.53
CA LEU A 55 9.29 20.27 14.75
C LEU A 55 8.92 20.63 16.20
N VAL A 56 8.55 19.64 17.02
CA VAL A 56 8.07 19.85 18.39
C VAL A 56 9.11 19.35 19.38
N SER A 57 9.52 20.19 20.31
CA SER A 57 10.45 19.78 21.37
C SER A 57 9.74 18.92 22.43
N PRO A 58 10.46 17.99 23.10
CA PRO A 58 9.88 17.18 24.17
C PRO A 58 9.19 18.02 25.27
N GLU A 59 9.71 19.22 25.56
CA GLU A 59 9.17 20.14 26.56
C GLU A 59 7.81 20.70 26.14
N ARG A 60 7.61 20.97 24.84
CA ARG A 60 6.31 21.41 24.31
C ARG A 60 5.28 20.30 24.40
N ILE A 61 5.67 19.05 24.07
CA ILE A 61 4.81 17.88 24.22
C ILE A 61 4.41 17.72 25.70
N LYS A 62 5.39 17.80 26.62
CA LYS A 62 5.14 17.78 28.07
C LYS A 62 4.20 18.87 28.53
N GLY A 63 4.36 20.09 28.02
CA GLY A 63 3.50 21.24 28.33
C GLY A 63 2.05 21.01 27.91
N TRP A 64 1.83 20.53 26.68
CA TRP A 64 0.48 20.22 26.18
C TRP A 64 -0.19 19.10 26.95
N VAL A 65 0.53 18.00 27.21
CA VAL A 65 0.00 16.89 28.00
C VAL A 65 -0.39 17.40 29.38
N ARG A 66 0.47 18.15 30.07
CA ARG A 66 0.16 18.76 31.37
C ARG A 66 -1.08 19.64 31.31
N GLN A 67 -1.20 20.51 30.32
CA GLN A 67 -2.35 21.41 30.19
C GLN A 67 -3.66 20.63 29.96
N LEU A 68 -3.63 19.56 29.17
CA LEU A 68 -4.79 18.71 28.90
C LEU A 68 -5.17 17.85 30.12
N THR A 69 -4.20 17.30 30.84
CA THR A 69 -4.43 16.40 31.98
C THR A 69 -4.69 17.12 33.29
N GLN A 70 -4.22 18.36 33.46
CA GLN A 70 -4.42 19.13 34.70
C GLN A 70 -5.89 19.48 34.93
N GLY A 71 -6.67 19.70 33.85
CA GLY A 71 -8.11 19.91 33.96
C GLY A 71 -8.82 18.67 34.51
N GLU A 72 -8.62 17.53 33.84
CA GLU A 72 -9.21 16.25 34.24
C GLU A 72 -8.78 15.80 35.65
N LEU A 73 -7.50 15.93 36.02
CA LEU A 73 -7.01 15.56 37.35
C LEU A 73 -7.44 16.52 38.47
N SER A 74 -7.83 17.75 38.13
CA SER A 74 -8.42 18.67 39.10
C SER A 74 -9.89 18.31 39.39
N GLU A 75 -10.58 17.66 38.45
CA GLU A 75 -11.96 17.19 38.61
C GLU A 75 -12.00 15.77 39.20
N ASP A 76 -11.20 14.85 38.68
CA ASP A 76 -11.01 13.50 39.21
C ASP A 76 -9.50 13.16 39.37
N PRO A 77 -8.98 13.20 40.62
CA PRO A 77 -7.60 12.85 40.92
C PRO A 77 -7.19 11.41 40.56
N HIS A 78 -8.15 10.52 40.30
CA HIS A 78 -7.91 9.12 39.98
C HIS A 78 -8.10 8.80 38.50
N ASP A 79 -8.24 9.80 37.62
CA ASP A 79 -8.31 9.57 36.18
C ASP A 79 -7.06 8.82 35.70
N PHE A 80 -7.29 7.56 35.32
CA PHE A 80 -6.28 6.64 34.85
C PHE A 80 -5.60 7.14 33.57
N ILE A 81 -6.35 7.72 32.63
CA ILE A 81 -5.83 8.19 31.35
C ILE A 81 -4.92 9.39 31.59
N ALA A 82 -5.39 10.37 32.37
CA ALA A 82 -4.64 11.58 32.65
C ALA A 82 -3.35 11.29 33.43
N THR A 83 -3.44 10.42 34.46
CA THR A 83 -2.28 10.00 35.26
C THR A 83 -1.26 9.22 34.43
N HIS A 84 -1.72 8.31 33.57
CA HIS A 84 -0.84 7.49 32.74
C HIS A 84 -0.14 8.30 31.64
N LEU A 85 -0.87 9.24 31.02
CA LEU A 85 -0.31 10.16 30.02
C LEU A 85 0.79 11.05 30.62
N LEU A 86 0.54 11.63 31.81
CA LEU A 86 1.54 12.42 32.53
C LEU A 86 2.80 11.61 32.83
N HIS A 87 2.64 10.42 33.43
CA HIS A 87 3.77 9.58 33.83
C HIS A 87 4.58 9.05 32.63
N THR A 88 3.92 8.76 31.51
CA THR A 88 4.60 8.34 30.28
C THR A 88 5.35 9.51 29.64
N THR A 89 4.75 10.70 29.70
CA THR A 89 5.29 11.93 29.12
C THR A 89 6.47 12.48 29.92
N ASP A 90 6.52 12.30 31.24
CA ASP A 90 7.67 12.71 32.05
C ASP A 90 8.97 11.98 31.64
N LYS A 91 8.85 10.74 31.11
CA LYS A 91 9.96 9.95 30.57
C LYS A 91 10.37 10.32 29.14
N LEU A 92 9.62 11.19 28.45
CA LEU A 92 9.99 11.66 27.12
C LEU A 92 11.28 12.48 27.21
N ASN A 93 12.26 12.09 26.39
CA ASN A 93 13.48 12.84 26.16
C ASN A 93 13.64 13.08 24.65
N GLY A 94 14.62 13.90 24.25
CA GLY A 94 14.86 14.22 22.83
C GLY A 94 15.02 12.97 21.96
N SER A 95 15.82 12.02 22.42
CA SER A 95 16.07 10.75 21.72
C SER A 95 14.80 9.91 21.51
N ALA A 96 13.89 9.87 22.48
CA ALA A 96 12.60 9.17 22.35
C ALA A 96 11.68 9.82 21.31
N VAL A 97 11.66 11.16 21.25
CA VAL A 97 10.88 11.91 20.25
C VAL A 97 11.48 11.73 18.87
N GLU A 98 12.80 11.85 18.73
CA GLU A 98 13.52 11.61 17.47
C GLU A 98 13.29 10.18 16.96
N PHE A 99 13.38 9.19 17.84
CA PHE A 99 13.09 7.80 17.50
C PHE A 99 11.64 7.61 17.04
N GLY A 100 10.68 8.16 17.78
CA GLY A 100 9.26 8.11 17.42
C GLY A 100 8.98 8.77 16.06
N ALA A 101 9.61 9.92 15.81
CA ALA A 101 9.52 10.64 14.55
C ALA A 101 10.09 9.81 13.39
N ALA A 102 11.32 9.30 13.54
CA ALA A 102 11.96 8.45 12.54
C ALA A 102 11.13 7.19 12.26
N TYR A 103 10.60 6.55 13.31
CA TYR A 103 9.72 5.39 13.19
C TYR A 103 8.47 5.70 12.37
N LEU A 104 7.76 6.79 12.70
CA LEU A 104 6.57 7.27 11.98
C LEU A 104 6.87 7.59 10.52
N LEU A 105 7.98 8.30 10.26
CA LEU A 105 8.40 8.65 8.89
C LEU A 105 8.69 7.41 8.06
N ILE A 106 9.47 6.46 8.60
CA ILE A 106 9.78 5.21 7.91
C ILE A 106 8.49 4.42 7.63
N HIS A 107 7.61 4.31 8.62
CA HIS A 107 6.32 3.62 8.46
C HIS A 107 5.46 4.28 7.38
N GLY A 108 5.32 5.60 7.42
CA GLY A 108 4.55 6.36 6.45
C GLY A 108 5.10 6.21 5.02
N VAL A 109 6.41 6.38 4.84
CA VAL A 109 7.07 6.22 3.53
C VAL A 109 6.87 4.82 2.98
N VAL A 110 7.14 3.78 3.77
CA VAL A 110 6.99 2.38 3.32
C VAL A 110 5.55 2.12 2.87
N LYS A 111 4.55 2.54 3.66
CA LYS A 111 3.14 2.37 3.31
C LYS A 111 2.77 3.10 2.03
N ILE A 112 3.17 4.36 1.88
CA ILE A 112 2.88 5.16 0.67
C ILE A 112 3.51 4.51 -0.56
N VAL A 113 4.78 4.07 -0.49
CA VAL A 113 5.47 3.39 -1.59
C VAL A 113 4.75 2.12 -1.98
N LEU A 114 4.36 1.28 -1.01
CA LEU A 114 3.63 0.04 -1.28
C LEU A 114 2.25 0.31 -1.90
N VAL A 115 1.50 1.29 -1.38
CA VAL A 115 0.19 1.68 -1.92
C VAL A 115 0.31 2.17 -3.35
N VAL A 116 1.23 3.09 -3.63
CA VAL A 116 1.46 3.60 -5.00
C VAL A 116 1.91 2.48 -5.93
N ALA A 117 2.75 1.56 -5.47
CA ALA A 117 3.20 0.42 -6.25
C ALA A 117 2.06 -0.56 -6.55
N LEU A 118 1.17 -0.84 -5.59
CA LEU A 118 -0.04 -1.64 -5.79
C LEU A 118 -0.99 -1.01 -6.80
N LEU A 119 -1.27 0.29 -6.68
CA LEU A 119 -2.11 1.03 -7.63
C LEU A 119 -1.50 1.09 -9.05
N ARG A 120 -0.18 0.93 -9.16
CA ARG A 120 0.56 0.78 -10.43
C ARG A 120 0.74 -0.68 -10.86
N ASN A 121 0.00 -1.63 -10.29
CA ASN A 121 0.03 -3.06 -10.63
C ASN A 121 1.43 -3.66 -10.59
N LYS A 122 2.27 -3.24 -9.64
CA LYS A 122 3.64 -3.73 -9.48
C LYS A 122 3.63 -5.03 -8.68
N ILE A 123 3.91 -6.16 -9.34
CA ILE A 123 3.77 -7.50 -8.74
C ILE A 123 4.65 -7.74 -7.51
N TRP A 124 5.80 -7.07 -7.41
CA TRP A 124 6.70 -7.17 -6.27
C TRP A 124 6.13 -6.54 -5.00
N ALA A 125 5.21 -5.58 -5.12
CA ALA A 125 4.64 -4.89 -3.96
C ALA A 125 3.57 -5.73 -3.23
N TYR A 126 2.97 -6.73 -3.88
CA TYR A 126 2.00 -7.64 -3.25
C TYR A 126 2.60 -8.45 -2.09
N PRO A 127 3.70 -9.21 -2.25
CA PRO A 127 4.29 -9.95 -1.14
C PRO A 127 4.77 -9.03 -0.01
N TRP A 128 5.28 -7.84 -0.32
CA TRP A 128 5.67 -6.85 0.70
C TRP A 128 4.46 -6.31 1.48
N MET A 129 3.38 -5.95 0.80
CA MET A 129 2.14 -5.52 1.45
C MET A 129 1.59 -6.61 2.37
N ILE A 130 1.55 -7.86 1.90
CA ILE A 130 1.11 -9.02 2.69
C ILE A 130 2.00 -9.20 3.92
N GLY A 131 3.33 -9.17 3.76
CA GLY A 131 4.28 -9.35 4.86
C GLY A 131 4.17 -8.27 5.92
N VAL A 132 4.13 -7.00 5.52
CA VAL A 132 4.04 -5.85 6.43
C VAL A 132 2.71 -5.85 7.18
N LEU A 133 1.58 -6.04 6.49
CA LEU A 133 0.28 -6.13 7.16
C LEU A 133 0.18 -7.37 8.05
N GLY A 134 0.72 -8.51 7.61
CA GLY A 134 0.73 -9.75 8.39
C GLY A 134 1.48 -9.57 9.71
N ALA A 135 2.68 -8.98 9.67
CA ALA A 135 3.43 -8.65 10.87
C ALA A 135 2.66 -7.68 11.79
N PHE A 136 2.03 -6.65 11.19
CA PHE A 136 1.20 -5.71 11.94
C PHE A 136 -0.01 -6.38 12.59
N ILE A 137 -0.70 -7.29 11.90
CA ILE A 137 -1.81 -8.08 12.46
C ILE A 137 -1.33 -8.93 13.63
N VAL A 138 -0.19 -9.62 13.52
CA VAL A 138 0.37 -10.41 14.64
C VAL A 138 0.61 -9.53 15.87
N TYR A 139 1.19 -8.34 15.66
CA TYR A 139 1.37 -7.38 16.74
C TYR A 139 0.05 -6.88 17.32
N GLN A 140 -0.96 -6.59 16.48
CA GLN A 140 -2.28 -6.17 16.93
C GLN A 140 -2.96 -7.27 17.75
N VAL A 141 -2.89 -8.53 17.32
CA VAL A 141 -3.42 -9.67 18.08
C VAL A 141 -2.74 -9.77 19.43
N TYR A 142 -1.41 -9.67 19.50
CA TYR A 142 -0.68 -9.60 20.76
C TYR A 142 -1.15 -8.44 21.66
N LYS A 143 -1.44 -7.27 21.09
CA LYS A 143 -1.98 -6.13 21.85
C LYS A 143 -3.42 -6.36 22.31
N ILE A 144 -4.26 -6.99 21.49
CA ILE A 144 -5.65 -7.33 21.82
C ILE A 144 -5.71 -8.32 23.00
N THR A 145 -4.78 -9.27 23.09
CA THR A 145 -4.76 -10.21 24.23
C THR A 145 -4.41 -9.52 25.55
N LEU A 146 -3.68 -8.40 25.51
CA LEU A 146 -3.33 -7.63 26.70
C LEU A 146 -4.40 -6.60 27.06
N GLN A 147 -4.90 -5.85 26.07
CA GLN A 147 -5.83 -4.74 26.24
C GLN A 147 -6.78 -4.69 25.04
N PRO A 148 -7.86 -5.48 25.05
CA PRO A 148 -8.82 -5.50 23.96
C PRO A 148 -9.56 -4.18 23.88
N SER A 149 -9.65 -3.63 22.67
CA SER A 149 -10.52 -2.49 22.37
C SER A 149 -11.28 -2.76 21.07
N ALA A 150 -12.53 -2.31 21.02
CA ALA A 150 -13.37 -2.50 19.83
C ALA A 150 -12.71 -1.89 18.58
N GLY A 151 -12.05 -0.73 18.72
CA GLY A 151 -11.31 -0.08 17.65
C GLY A 151 -10.13 -0.92 17.13
N LEU A 152 -9.30 -1.46 18.02
CA LEU A 152 -8.16 -2.29 17.63
C LEU A 152 -8.60 -3.61 16.99
N ILE A 153 -9.69 -4.22 17.49
CA ILE A 153 -10.28 -5.41 16.90
C ILE A 153 -10.81 -5.10 15.49
N ALA A 154 -11.59 -4.04 15.32
CA ALA A 154 -12.11 -3.63 14.02
C ALA A 154 -10.98 -3.34 13.02
N LEU A 155 -9.91 -2.65 13.45
CA LEU A 155 -8.74 -2.39 12.63
C LEU A 155 -8.03 -3.68 12.22
N THR A 156 -7.87 -4.63 13.14
CA THR A 156 -7.25 -5.93 12.86
C THR A 156 -8.06 -6.74 11.85
N VAL A 157 -9.40 -6.76 11.98
CA VAL A 157 -10.30 -7.41 11.01
C VAL A 157 -10.18 -6.74 9.66
N PHE A 158 -10.20 -5.40 9.61
CA PHE A 158 -10.00 -4.65 8.38
C PHE A 158 -8.65 -4.99 7.73
N ASP A 159 -7.56 -5.05 8.50
CA ASP A 159 -6.25 -5.43 7.98
C ASP A 159 -6.22 -6.84 7.40
N ALA A 160 -6.85 -7.80 8.08
CA ALA A 160 -6.97 -9.17 7.60
C ALA A 160 -7.74 -9.25 6.26
N LEU A 161 -8.81 -8.46 6.12
CA LEU A 161 -9.55 -8.34 4.85
C LEU A 161 -8.66 -7.78 3.74
N ILE A 162 -7.89 -6.73 4.01
CA ILE A 162 -6.95 -6.18 3.02
C ILE A 162 -5.89 -7.21 2.62
N VAL A 163 -5.34 -7.98 3.56
CA VAL A 163 -4.40 -9.07 3.23
C VAL A 163 -5.07 -10.10 2.32
N ALA A 164 -6.28 -10.55 2.66
CA ALA A 164 -7.01 -11.52 1.85
C ALA A 164 -7.28 -11.02 0.42
N LEU A 165 -7.73 -9.77 0.27
CA LEU A 165 -7.94 -9.14 -1.03
C LEU A 165 -6.63 -8.97 -1.81
N THR A 166 -5.54 -8.59 -1.13
CA THR A 166 -4.20 -8.48 -1.74
C THR A 166 -3.72 -9.83 -2.26
N VAL A 167 -3.92 -10.92 -1.51
CA VAL A 167 -3.57 -12.28 -1.95
C VAL A 167 -4.39 -12.69 -3.17
N ARG A 168 -5.70 -12.41 -3.17
CA ARG A 168 -6.57 -12.69 -4.33
C ARG A 168 -6.07 -11.95 -5.57
N GLU A 169 -5.86 -10.65 -5.46
CA GLU A 169 -5.38 -9.80 -6.57
C GLU A 169 -4.00 -10.25 -7.05
N TRP A 170 -3.10 -10.62 -6.14
CA TRP A 170 -1.78 -11.14 -6.50
C TRP A 170 -1.86 -12.40 -7.34
N ARG A 171 -2.75 -13.34 -6.99
CA ARG A 171 -2.97 -14.56 -7.77
C ARG A 171 -3.51 -14.26 -9.16
N VAL A 172 -4.45 -13.32 -9.29
CA VAL A 172 -4.99 -12.89 -10.60
C VAL A 172 -3.86 -12.34 -11.48
N GLN A 173 -3.07 -11.39 -10.96
CA GLN A 173 -1.99 -10.79 -11.76
C GLN A 173 -0.88 -11.76 -12.13
N ARG A 174 -0.60 -12.77 -11.31
CA ARG A 174 0.35 -13.83 -11.66
C ARG A 174 -0.14 -14.67 -12.84
N ARG A 175 -1.43 -15.03 -12.88
CA ARG A 175 -2.03 -15.82 -13.97
C ARG A 175 -2.01 -15.04 -15.28
N ASP A 176 -2.40 -13.77 -15.25
CA ASP A 176 -2.40 -12.92 -16.44
C ASP A 176 -1.00 -12.69 -17.01
N ARG A 177 0.02 -12.61 -16.14
CA ARG A 177 1.42 -12.49 -16.58
C ARG A 177 1.94 -13.78 -17.19
N ALA A 178 1.60 -14.94 -16.62
CA ALA A 178 1.98 -16.25 -17.16
C ALA A 178 1.36 -16.48 -18.56
N ALA A 179 0.07 -16.18 -18.73
CA ALA A 179 -0.60 -16.30 -20.03
C ALA A 179 0.03 -15.41 -21.11
N ARG A 180 0.44 -14.17 -20.75
CA ARG A 180 1.11 -13.26 -21.70
C ARG A 180 2.51 -13.70 -22.09
N SER A 181 3.27 -14.33 -21.19
CA SER A 181 4.57 -14.91 -21.56
C SER A 181 4.41 -16.03 -22.57
N GLU A 182 3.41 -16.91 -22.40
CA GLU A 182 3.14 -18.02 -23.33
C GLU A 182 2.79 -17.52 -24.75
N THR A 183 1.98 -16.46 -24.88
CA THR A 183 1.64 -15.89 -26.21
C THR A 183 2.82 -15.17 -26.89
N THR A 184 3.82 -14.73 -26.12
CA THR A 184 4.98 -14.03 -26.68
C THR A 184 6.05 -15.00 -27.20
N ASP A 185 6.10 -16.21 -26.64
CA ASP A 185 7.06 -17.26 -27.01
C ASP A 185 6.53 -18.21 -28.13
N GLU A 186 5.31 -18.00 -28.64
CA GLU A 186 4.81 -18.75 -29.80
C GLU A 186 5.59 -18.31 -31.06
N PRO A 187 6.40 -19.19 -31.68
CA PRO A 187 7.19 -18.83 -32.85
C PRO A 187 6.23 -18.51 -33.99
N ALA A 188 6.39 -17.31 -34.60
CA ALA A 188 5.61 -16.90 -35.76
C ALA A 188 5.60 -18.05 -36.78
N ALA A 189 4.41 -18.62 -37.01
CA ALA A 189 4.24 -19.75 -37.92
C ALA A 189 4.94 -19.43 -39.25
N PRO A 190 5.74 -20.36 -39.82
CA PRO A 190 6.39 -20.11 -41.08
C PRO A 190 5.29 -19.77 -42.09
N THR A 191 5.38 -18.58 -42.67
CA THR A 191 4.56 -18.20 -43.82
C THR A 191 4.93 -19.20 -44.90
N VAL A 192 4.08 -20.22 -45.06
CA VAL A 192 4.23 -21.24 -46.11
C VAL A 192 4.31 -20.48 -47.42
N GLY A 193 5.51 -20.47 -48.00
CA GLY A 193 5.79 -19.82 -49.27
C GLY A 193 4.83 -20.35 -50.32
N ALA A 194 3.97 -19.48 -50.81
CA ALA A 194 3.22 -19.72 -52.03
C ALA A 194 4.22 -19.73 -53.19
N GLY A 195 4.73 -20.91 -53.52
CA GLY A 195 5.70 -21.08 -54.59
C GLY A 195 6.03 -22.54 -54.79
N ASP A 196 5.10 -23.27 -55.40
CA ASP A 196 5.38 -24.31 -56.39
C ASP A 196 4.05 -24.88 -56.91
N ARG A 197 3.61 -24.37 -58.06
CA ARG A 197 2.70 -25.12 -58.94
C ARG A 197 3.56 -25.67 -60.08
N PRO A 198 3.64 -26.99 -60.28
CA PRO A 198 4.26 -27.52 -61.48
C PRO A 198 3.36 -27.22 -62.69
N ALA A 199 3.96 -26.66 -63.73
CA ALA A 199 3.35 -26.62 -65.06
C ALA A 199 3.44 -28.04 -65.65
N GLY A 200 2.27 -28.63 -65.91
CA GLY A 200 2.09 -29.88 -66.63
C GLY A 200 0.81 -29.78 -67.44
#